data_AF-A0A930R774-F1
#
_entry.id   AF-A0A930R774-F1
#
_cell.length_a   1.000
_cell.length_b   1.000
_cell.length_c   1.000
_cell.angle_alpha   90.00
_cell.angle_beta   90.00
_cell.angle_gamma   90.00
#
_symmetry.space_group_name_H-M   'P 1'
#
loop_
_entity.id
_entity.type
_entity.pdbx_description
1 polymer ?
#
loop_
_entity_poly.entity_id
_entity_poly.type
_entity_poly.pdbx_seq_one_letter_code
_entity_poly.pdbx_strand_id
1 'polypeptide(L)'
;MKQMKRWIIAFLLGLVAFLGLGTTVDARSLVVDKYDIEANILENGDVQFFETITFQSDGAYNGVFYNLDYSGFGKPTDVNAYLETSEGRLLMNQENSGKKGTYQLTDSGSKIQFKVFFPFSNSKLKVTFQYTIPKLITNYLDTAELNRKVVGQEWEIDQHNIT
;
A
#
# COMPACT_ATOMS: atom_id res chain seq x y z
N MET A 1 44.35 22.85 -39.60
CA MET A 1 42.96 23.33 -39.40
C MET A 1 41.87 22.41 -39.97
N LYS A 2 42.01 21.81 -41.16
CA LYS A 2 40.97 20.97 -41.79
C LYS A 2 40.70 19.63 -41.08
N GLN A 3 41.75 19.02 -40.52
CA GLN A 3 41.68 17.78 -39.72
C GLN A 3 40.92 18.02 -38.39
N MET A 4 41.29 19.02 -37.59
CA MET A 4 40.61 19.33 -36.32
C MET A 4 39.10 19.62 -36.47
N LYS A 5 38.69 20.31 -37.55
CA LYS A 5 37.27 20.55 -37.83
C LYS A 5 36.47 19.26 -38.07
N ARG A 6 37.08 18.22 -38.66
CA ARG A 6 36.43 16.90 -38.87
C ARG A 6 36.16 16.17 -37.55
N TRP A 7 37.11 16.24 -36.62
CA TRP A 7 36.96 15.62 -35.29
C TRP A 7 35.90 16.33 -34.44
N ILE A 8 35.82 17.66 -34.52
CA ILE A 8 34.77 18.44 -33.84
C ILE A 8 33.38 18.09 -34.40
N ILE A 9 33.26 17.96 -35.73
CA ILE A 9 32.00 17.57 -36.38
C ILE A 9 31.61 16.14 -36.00
N ALA A 10 32.56 15.20 -35.99
CA ALA A 10 32.32 13.82 -35.57
C ALA A 10 31.90 13.72 -34.09
N PHE A 11 32.52 14.52 -33.21
CA PHE A 11 32.15 14.60 -31.80
C PHE A 11 30.75 15.19 -31.61
N LEU A 12 30.41 16.26 -32.32
CA LEU A 12 29.06 16.86 -32.30
C LEU A 12 27.99 15.88 -32.83
N LEU A 13 28.28 15.13 -33.90
CA LEU A 13 27.40 14.09 -34.42
C LEU A 13 27.20 12.94 -33.42
N GLY A 14 28.28 12.52 -32.75
CA GLY A 14 28.21 11.52 -31.69
C GLY A 14 27.41 11.98 -30.48
N LEU A 15 27.54 13.26 -30.09
CA LEU A 15 26.80 13.85 -28.97
C LEU A 15 25.30 13.94 -29.30
N VAL A 16 24.93 14.33 -30.52
CA VAL A 16 23.53 14.38 -30.97
C VAL A 16 22.92 12.97 -31.04
N ALA A 17 23.68 11.97 -31.49
CA ALA A 17 23.23 10.58 -31.48
C ALA A 17 23.04 10.03 -30.05
N PHE A 18 23.89 10.44 -29.10
CA PHE A 18 23.77 10.05 -27.69
C PHE A 18 22.57 10.72 -26.99
N LEU A 19 22.26 11.98 -27.34
CA LEU A 19 21.10 12.70 -26.81
C LEU A 19 19.75 12.23 -27.40
N GLY A 20 19.77 11.58 -28.57
CA GLY A 20 18.59 11.00 -29.21
C GLY A 20 18.11 9.68 -28.59
N LEU A 21 18.89 9.07 -27.69
CA LEU A 21 18.51 7.88 -26.94
C LEU A 21 17.71 8.27 -25.69
N GLY A 22 16.62 9.00 -25.89
CA GLY A 22 15.64 9.20 -24.83
C GLY A 22 14.90 7.89 -24.59
N THR A 23 15.07 7.29 -23.41
CA THR A 23 14.18 6.23 -22.96
C THR A 23 12.80 6.85 -22.71
N THR A 24 11.76 6.36 -23.38
CA THR A 24 10.39 6.68 -23.01
C THR A 24 10.11 6.04 -21.65
N VAL A 25 10.16 6.83 -20.58
CA VAL A 25 9.67 6.39 -19.27
C VAL A 25 8.16 6.41 -19.35
N ASP A 26 7.54 5.24 -19.41
CA ASP A 26 6.09 5.11 -19.31
C ASP A 26 5.67 5.53 -17.91
N ALA A 27 4.82 6.54 -17.81
CA ALA A 27 4.41 7.12 -16.54
C ALA A 27 3.44 6.16 -15.84
N ARG A 28 3.96 5.34 -14.92
CA ARG A 28 3.11 4.47 -14.09
C ARG A 28 2.47 5.26 -12.97
N SER A 29 1.23 4.94 -12.65
CA SER A 29 0.50 5.51 -11.50
C SER A 29 -0.20 4.41 -10.69
N LEU A 30 -0.34 4.67 -9.40
CA LEU A 30 -1.08 3.83 -8.47
C LEU A 30 -1.88 4.75 -7.56
N VAL A 31 -3.18 4.50 -7.45
CA VAL A 31 -4.07 5.27 -6.57
C VAL A 31 -4.90 4.33 -5.72
N VAL A 32 -5.32 4.82 -4.55
CA VAL A 32 -6.42 4.22 -3.81
C VAL A 32 -7.72 4.74 -4.42
N ASP A 33 -8.42 3.87 -5.13
CA ASP A 33 -9.70 4.15 -5.80
C ASP A 33 -10.88 4.13 -4.82
N LYS A 34 -10.79 3.28 -3.79
CA LYS A 34 -11.78 3.16 -2.72
C LYS A 34 -11.15 2.65 -1.43
N TYR A 35 -11.61 3.15 -0.29
CA TYR A 35 -11.18 2.73 1.03
C TYR A 35 -12.39 2.59 1.95
N ASP A 36 -12.81 1.34 2.19
CA ASP A 36 -13.92 1.03 3.10
C ASP A 36 -13.36 0.55 4.44
N ILE A 37 -13.83 1.15 5.55
CA ILE A 37 -13.37 0.80 6.89
C ILE A 37 -14.53 0.31 7.75
N GLU A 38 -14.48 -0.94 8.17
CA GLU A 38 -15.39 -1.51 9.16
C GLU A 38 -14.67 -1.63 10.51
N ALA A 39 -15.33 -1.18 11.58
CA ALA A 39 -14.81 -1.26 12.95
C ALA A 39 -15.84 -1.90 13.86
N ASN A 40 -15.53 -3.09 14.35
CA ASN A 40 -16.37 -3.87 15.25
C ASN A 40 -15.86 -3.73 16.68
N ILE A 41 -16.65 -3.07 17.53
CA ILE A 41 -16.34 -2.89 18.95
C ILE A 41 -16.74 -4.16 19.71
N LEU A 42 -15.78 -4.75 20.41
CA LEU A 42 -15.99 -5.94 21.24
C LEU A 42 -16.35 -5.52 22.68
N GLU A 43 -17.04 -6.39 23.41
CA GLU A 43 -17.50 -6.13 24.78
C GLU A 43 -16.36 -5.79 25.76
N ASN A 44 -15.16 -6.30 25.49
CA ASN A 44 -13.97 -6.07 26.31
C ASN A 44 -13.25 -4.74 25.99
N GLY A 45 -13.77 -3.92 25.06
CA GLY A 45 -13.19 -2.65 24.64
C GLY A 45 -12.12 -2.77 23.54
N ASP A 46 -11.85 -3.98 23.05
CA ASP A 46 -11.04 -4.18 21.85
C ASP A 46 -11.84 -3.78 20.61
N VAL A 47 -11.16 -3.39 19.53
CA VAL A 47 -11.81 -3.05 18.26
C VAL A 47 -11.16 -3.84 17.14
N GLN A 48 -11.97 -4.64 16.45
CA GLN A 48 -11.57 -5.37 15.26
C GLN A 48 -11.85 -4.51 14.02
N PHE A 49 -10.82 -4.24 13.24
CA PHE A 49 -10.91 -3.50 12.00
C PHE A 49 -10.87 -4.44 10.79
N PHE A 50 -11.66 -4.11 9.77
CA PHE A 50 -11.52 -4.61 8.41
C PHE A 50 -11.39 -3.43 7.46
N GLU A 51 -10.18 -3.21 6.99
CA GLU A 51 -9.86 -2.12 6.07
C GLU A 51 -9.71 -2.66 4.66
N THR A 52 -10.71 -2.40 3.83
CA THR A 52 -10.77 -2.88 2.45
C THR A 52 -10.35 -1.78 1.50
N ILE A 53 -9.18 -1.93 0.89
CA ILE A 53 -8.60 -0.94 -0.02
C ILE A 53 -8.63 -1.47 -1.44
N THR A 54 -9.20 -0.70 -2.35
CA THR A 54 -9.18 -0.95 -3.79
C THR A 54 -8.10 -0.07 -4.42
N PHE A 55 -7.03 -0.70 -4.88
CA PHE A 55 -5.94 -0.05 -5.60
C PHE A 55 -6.20 -0.12 -7.11
N GLN A 56 -6.03 1.00 -7.82
CA GLN A 56 -6.08 1.06 -9.28
C GLN A 56 -4.69 1.39 -9.81
N SER A 57 -4.17 0.56 -10.70
CA SER A 57 -2.90 0.81 -11.39
C SER A 57 -3.10 1.30 -12.83
N ASP A 58 -2.21 2.18 -13.25
CA ASP A 58 -1.81 2.41 -14.63
C ASP A 58 -0.32 2.03 -14.74
N GLY A 59 -0.01 0.97 -15.47
CA GLY A 59 1.26 0.26 -15.45
C GLY A 59 1.30 -0.98 -14.55
N ALA A 60 2.41 -1.71 -14.63
CA ALA A 60 2.60 -2.98 -13.92
C ALA A 60 3.20 -2.79 -12.52
N TYR A 61 2.58 -3.43 -11.53
CA TYR A 61 3.00 -3.48 -10.12
C TYR A 61 3.04 -4.93 -9.63
N ASN A 62 3.92 -5.21 -8.66
CA ASN A 62 4.08 -6.56 -8.07
C ASN A 62 3.30 -6.74 -6.77
N GLY A 63 2.45 -5.78 -6.41
CA GLY A 63 1.71 -5.77 -5.16
C GLY A 63 1.65 -4.36 -4.56
N VAL A 64 1.35 -4.30 -3.27
CA VAL A 64 1.08 -3.03 -2.56
C VAL A 64 1.65 -3.05 -1.15
N PHE A 65 1.86 -1.86 -0.61
CA PHE A 65 2.18 -1.67 0.80
C PHE A 65 0.99 -1.05 1.52
N TYR A 66 0.80 -1.42 2.78
CA TYR A 66 -0.11 -0.76 3.68
C TYR A 66 0.54 -0.63 5.06
N ASN A 67 0.43 0.56 5.66
CA ASN A 67 1.10 0.91 6.90
C ASN A 67 0.03 1.10 7.98
N LEU A 68 -0.09 0.12 8.87
CA LEU A 68 -0.93 0.21 10.06
C LEU A 68 -0.17 0.97 11.16
N ASP A 69 -0.51 2.24 11.36
CA ASP A 69 -0.05 3.02 12.51
C ASP A 69 -0.90 2.67 13.74
N TYR A 70 -0.22 2.28 14.82
CA TYR A 70 -0.81 2.01 16.13
C TYR A 70 -0.10 2.78 17.25
N SER A 71 0.63 3.85 16.91
CA SER A 71 1.31 4.73 17.85
C SER A 71 0.35 5.20 18.95
N GLY A 72 0.73 5.00 20.22
CA GLY A 72 -0.10 5.37 21.37
C GLY A 72 -1.17 4.36 21.77
N PHE A 73 -1.27 3.21 21.07
CA PHE A 73 -2.22 2.15 21.38
C PHE A 73 -1.52 0.82 21.70
N GLY A 74 -2.31 -0.14 22.19
CA GLY A 74 -1.82 -1.50 22.38
C GLY A 74 -1.44 -2.16 21.05
N LYS A 75 -0.45 -3.07 21.10
CA LYS A 75 0.03 -3.77 19.91
C LYS A 75 -1.12 -4.55 19.24
N PRO A 76 -1.35 -4.37 17.93
CA PRO A 76 -2.42 -5.08 17.23
C PRO A 76 -2.25 -6.61 17.27
N THR A 77 -3.37 -7.32 17.41
CA THR A 77 -3.48 -8.77 17.30
C THR A 77 -4.27 -9.16 16.05
N ASP A 78 -4.32 -10.45 15.73
CA ASP A 78 -5.10 -10.99 14.59
C ASP A 78 -4.81 -10.28 13.26
N VAL A 79 -3.53 -10.04 12.99
CA VAL A 79 -3.06 -9.20 11.88
C VAL A 79 -2.98 -10.02 10.59
N ASN A 80 -4.02 -9.92 9.76
CA ASN A 80 -4.20 -10.74 8.56
C ASN A 80 -4.44 -9.89 7.31
N ALA A 81 -4.07 -10.42 6.15
CA ALA A 81 -4.42 -9.84 4.85
C ALA A 81 -5.23 -10.84 4.02
N TYR A 82 -6.22 -10.32 3.30
CA TYR A 82 -7.09 -11.10 2.44
C TYR A 82 -7.15 -10.49 1.05
N LEU A 83 -7.21 -11.37 0.04
CA LEU A 83 -7.52 -10.99 -1.32
C LEU A 83 -9.04 -11.01 -1.52
N GLU A 84 -9.61 -9.91 -1.98
CA GLU A 84 -11.03 -9.87 -2.37
C GLU A 84 -11.19 -10.39 -3.81
N THR A 85 -12.04 -11.41 -3.98
CA THR A 85 -12.34 -12.02 -5.28
C THR A 85 -13.84 -12.02 -5.54
N SER A 86 -14.24 -12.40 -6.75
CA SER A 86 -15.66 -12.59 -7.09
C SER A 86 -16.36 -13.67 -6.25
N GLU A 87 -15.61 -14.62 -5.70
CA GLU A 87 -16.11 -15.71 -4.86
C GLU A 87 -16.11 -15.36 -3.37
N GLY A 88 -15.61 -14.17 -3.02
CA GLY A 88 -15.48 -13.67 -1.66
C GLY A 88 -14.02 -13.46 -1.24
N ARG A 89 -13.84 -13.35 0.08
CA ARG A 89 -12.58 -12.99 0.72
C ARG A 89 -11.71 -14.23 0.95
N LEU A 90 -10.52 -14.25 0.35
CA LEU A 90 -9.54 -15.34 0.46
C LEU A 90 -8.39 -14.93 1.39
N LEU A 91 -8.14 -15.72 2.45
CA LEU A 91 -7.00 -15.51 3.34
C LEU A 91 -5.68 -15.71 2.58
N MET A 92 -4.78 -14.73 2.66
CA MET A 92 -3.43 -14.85 2.13
C MET A 92 -2.51 -15.50 3.15
N ASN A 93 -1.48 -16.22 2.68
CA ASN A 93 -0.48 -16.76 3.60
C ASN A 93 0.54 -15.68 3.96
N GLN A 94 0.91 -15.61 5.24
CA GLN A 94 2.05 -14.81 5.68
C GLN A 94 3.36 -15.57 5.41
N GLU A 95 4.18 -15.09 4.46
CA GLU A 95 5.41 -15.77 4.05
C GLU A 95 6.51 -14.80 3.59
N ASN A 96 7.77 -15.12 3.94
CA ASN A 96 8.94 -14.35 3.49
C ASN A 96 9.40 -14.70 2.05
N SER A 97 8.59 -15.42 1.28
CA SER A 97 8.94 -15.96 -0.05
C SER A 97 8.76 -14.95 -1.19
N GLY A 98 7.92 -13.93 -1.02
CA GLY A 98 7.54 -13.00 -2.09
C GLY A 98 6.66 -13.63 -3.18
N LYS A 99 6.13 -14.84 -2.92
CA LYS A 99 5.25 -15.56 -3.84
C LYS A 99 3.94 -14.80 -4.06
N LYS A 100 3.39 -14.86 -5.27
CA LYS A 100 2.05 -14.32 -5.55
C LYS A 100 1.02 -14.92 -4.58
N GLY A 101 0.18 -14.06 -4.00
CA GLY A 101 -0.86 -14.44 -3.05
C GLY A 101 -0.39 -14.52 -1.60
N THR A 102 0.82 -14.04 -1.29
CA THR A 102 1.34 -13.97 0.08
C THR A 102 1.52 -12.54 0.56
N TYR A 103 1.72 -12.35 1.86
CA TYR A 103 2.12 -11.06 2.43
C TYR A 103 3.23 -11.24 3.47
N GLN A 104 3.95 -10.15 3.73
CA GLN A 104 4.94 -10.04 4.80
C GLN A 104 4.53 -8.94 5.77
N LEU A 105 4.86 -9.14 7.05
CA LEU A 105 4.70 -8.14 8.10
C LEU A 105 6.07 -7.69 8.59
N THR A 106 6.25 -6.39 8.71
CA THR A 106 7.38 -5.79 9.43
C THR A 106 6.84 -4.90 10.53
N ASP A 107 7.19 -5.22 11.78
CA ASP A 107 6.78 -4.47 12.97
C ASP A 107 7.94 -3.60 13.46
N SER A 108 7.72 -2.29 13.55
CA SER A 108 8.69 -1.31 14.05
C SER A 108 8.37 -0.77 15.45
N GLY A 109 7.43 -1.37 16.18
CA GLY A 109 7.04 -0.99 17.54
C GLY A 109 5.94 0.08 17.61
N SER A 110 5.79 0.91 16.56
CA SER A 110 4.72 1.91 16.42
C SER A 110 3.88 1.72 15.15
N LYS A 111 4.35 0.87 14.23
CA LYS A 111 3.72 0.62 12.94
C LYS A 111 3.94 -0.83 12.53
N ILE A 112 2.90 -1.43 11.95
CA ILE A 112 3.01 -2.70 11.23
C ILE A 112 2.88 -2.41 9.74
N GLN A 113 3.92 -2.71 8.97
CA GLN A 113 3.87 -2.65 7.51
C GLN A 113 3.45 -4.00 6.94
N PHE A 114 2.37 -4.00 6.17
CA PHE A 114 2.02 -5.05 5.24
C PHE A 114 2.74 -4.82 3.92
N LYS A 115 3.39 -5.87 3.42
CA LYS A 115 3.89 -5.96 2.05
C LYS A 115 3.19 -7.11 1.35
N VAL A 116 2.24 -6.79 0.48
CA VAL A 116 1.39 -7.74 -0.24
C VAL A 116 2.03 -8.07 -1.57
N PHE A 117 2.15 -9.35 -1.91
CA PHE A 117 2.69 -9.82 -3.20
C PHE A 117 1.56 -10.30 -4.09
N PHE A 118 1.13 -9.46 -5.01
CA PHE A 118 0.13 -9.84 -6.00
C PHE A 118 0.32 -9.01 -7.28
N PRO A 119 0.95 -9.58 -8.32
CA PRO A 119 1.17 -8.86 -9.57
C PRO A 119 -0.14 -8.47 -10.26
N PHE A 120 -0.25 -7.23 -10.69
CA PHE A 120 -1.39 -6.65 -11.39
C PHE A 120 -0.93 -5.48 -12.28
N SER A 121 -1.66 -5.21 -13.36
CA SER A 121 -1.29 -4.17 -14.34
C SER A 121 -2.52 -3.62 -15.03
N ASN A 122 -2.62 -2.30 -15.12
CA ASN A 122 -3.75 -1.60 -15.73
C ASN A 122 -5.10 -2.10 -15.20
N SER A 123 -5.16 -2.42 -13.91
CA SER A 123 -6.29 -3.13 -13.31
C SER A 123 -6.44 -2.81 -11.82
N LYS A 124 -7.52 -3.32 -11.22
CA LYS A 124 -7.78 -3.17 -9.79
C LYS A 124 -7.24 -4.36 -9.01
N LEU A 125 -6.68 -4.07 -7.84
CA LEU A 125 -6.36 -5.03 -6.79
C LEU A 125 -7.12 -4.60 -5.53
N LYS A 126 -7.94 -5.49 -4.97
CA LYS A 126 -8.71 -5.22 -3.75
C LYS A 126 -8.23 -6.12 -2.63
N VAL A 127 -7.77 -5.51 -1.54
CA VAL A 127 -7.16 -6.19 -0.39
C VAL A 127 -7.85 -5.74 0.88
N THR A 128 -8.18 -6.69 1.76
CA THR A 128 -8.71 -6.40 3.09
C THR A 128 -7.63 -6.68 4.13
N PHE A 129 -7.29 -5.66 4.92
CA PHE A 129 -6.40 -5.76 6.07
C PHE A 129 -7.26 -5.89 7.33
N GLN A 130 -7.09 -6.99 8.05
CA GLN A 130 -7.77 -7.26 9.30
C GLN A 130 -6.78 -7.19 10.45
N TYR A 131 -7.18 -6.53 11.53
CA TYR A 131 -6.39 -6.46 12.76
C TYR A 131 -7.28 -6.03 13.92
N THR A 132 -6.88 -6.39 15.14
CA THR A 132 -7.59 -6.02 16.36
C THR A 132 -6.69 -5.12 17.20
N ILE A 133 -7.16 -3.93 17.58
CA ILE A 133 -6.44 -3.07 18.54
C ILE A 133 -7.03 -3.30 19.94
N PRO A 134 -6.23 -3.79 20.89
CA PRO A 134 -6.73 -4.08 22.23
C PRO A 134 -6.98 -2.80 23.02
N LYS A 135 -8.06 -2.79 23.81
CA LYS A 135 -8.46 -1.71 24.72
C LYS A 135 -8.48 -0.33 24.06
N LEU A 136 -8.90 -0.28 22.81
CA LEU A 136 -8.99 0.98 22.06
C LEU A 136 -10.16 1.84 22.54
N ILE A 137 -11.23 1.21 23.02
CA ILE A 137 -12.37 1.90 23.60
C ILE A 137 -12.16 2.06 25.10
N THR A 138 -12.33 3.28 25.59
CA THR A 138 -12.47 3.55 27.02
C THR A 138 -13.95 3.46 27.38
N ASN A 139 -14.34 2.41 28.11
CA ASN A 139 -15.71 2.22 28.59
C ASN A 139 -15.88 2.87 29.96
N TYR A 140 -16.91 3.70 30.08
CA TYR A 140 -17.46 4.24 31.33
C TYR A 140 -18.79 3.54 31.64
N LEU A 141 -19.39 3.83 32.81
CA LEU A 141 -20.64 3.16 33.23
C LEU A 141 -21.83 3.42 32.29
N ASP A 142 -21.82 4.55 31.58
CA ASP A 142 -22.92 5.06 30.77
C ASP A 142 -22.50 5.51 29.35
N THR A 143 -21.19 5.54 29.05
CA THR A 143 -20.67 6.00 27.76
C THR A 143 -19.39 5.25 27.35
N ALA A 144 -19.04 5.31 26.07
CA ALA A 144 -17.83 4.73 25.52
C ALA A 144 -17.13 5.76 24.61
N GLU A 145 -15.80 5.84 24.68
CA GLU A 145 -15.01 6.81 23.91
C GLU A 145 -14.00 6.11 23.00
N LEU A 146 -14.00 6.50 21.72
CA LEU A 146 -13.03 6.09 20.69
C LEU A 146 -12.27 7.33 20.20
N ASN A 147 -10.98 7.42 20.55
CA ASN A 147 -10.10 8.48 20.08
C ASN A 147 -9.02 7.91 19.16
N ARG A 148 -9.38 7.64 17.90
CA ARG A 148 -8.44 7.17 16.89
C ARG A 148 -8.58 7.92 15.58
N LYS A 149 -7.44 8.33 15.03
CA LYS A 149 -7.33 8.74 13.62
C LYS A 149 -7.18 7.47 12.78
N VAL A 150 -8.23 7.14 12.02
CA VAL A 150 -8.27 5.90 11.24
C VAL A 150 -7.51 6.02 9.93
N VAL A 151 -7.65 7.15 9.22
CA VAL A 151 -6.86 7.46 8.02
C VAL A 151 -5.74 8.44 8.36
N GLY A 152 -4.50 7.97 8.27
CA GLY A 152 -3.28 8.75 8.54
C GLY A 152 -2.98 9.80 7.45
N GLN A 153 -1.96 10.63 7.70
CA GLN A 153 -1.45 11.61 6.71
C GLN A 153 -0.27 11.08 5.87
N GLU A 154 0.28 9.92 6.22
CA GLU A 154 1.49 9.35 5.60
C GLU A 154 1.21 8.52 4.34
N TRP A 155 0.20 8.88 3.56
CA TRP A 155 -0.06 8.20 2.29
C TRP A 155 0.82 8.77 1.18
N GLU A 156 1.55 7.88 0.51
CA GLU A 156 2.40 8.23 -0.63
C GLU A 156 1.60 8.33 -1.94
N ILE A 157 0.35 7.86 -1.95
CA ILE A 157 -0.54 7.81 -3.12
C ILE A 157 -1.89 8.46 -2.82
N ASP A 158 -2.49 9.03 -3.87
CA ASP A 158 -3.78 9.71 -3.78
C ASP A 158 -4.91 8.73 -3.40
N GLN A 159 -5.85 9.23 -2.60
CA GLN A 159 -6.98 8.47 -2.07
C GLN A 159 -8.31 9.06 -2.54
N HIS A 160 -9.23 8.18 -2.92
CA HIS A 160 -10.57 8.51 -3.34
C HIS A 160 -11.58 7.67 -2.55
N ASN A 161 -12.81 8.19 -2.41
CA ASN A 161 -13.98 7.46 -1.91
C ASN A 161 -13.71 6.70 -0.59
N ILE A 162 -13.37 7.44 0.47
CA ILE A 162 -13.20 6.90 1.83
C ILE A 162 -14.57 6.80 2.49
N THR A 163 -14.93 5.64 3.02
CA THR A 163 -16.23 5.37 3.67
C THR A 163 -16.06 4.56 4.94
#